data_AF-A0A7V8X2N4-F1
#
_entry.id   AF-A0A7V8X2N4-F1
#
_cell.length_a   1.000
_cell.length_b   1.000
_cell.length_c   1.000
_cell.angle_alpha   90.00
_cell.angle_beta   90.00
_cell.angle_gamma   90.00
#
_symmetry.space_group_name_H-M   'P 1'
#
loop_
_entity.id
_entity.type
_entity.pdbx_description
1 polymer ?
#
loop_
_entity_poly.entity_id
_entity_poly.type
_entity_poly.pdbx_seq_one_letter_code
_entity_poly.pdbx_strand_id
1 'polypeptide(L)'
;MLEMSRHLERQALALESSAVVLAAFQTTERFTPATIRRYEQLASQSSFVAAIGVGMSETPASGVRGGSLVEDDPLVDEWAIAVVGRTSPPPWPPPISVTPATTHSGGSSTCSPTTAPSSCRSRSRSWRASSRAEPSREH
;
A
#
# COMPACT_ATOMS: atom_id res chain seq x y z
N MET A 1 22.95 -0.38 -8.56
CA MET A 1 21.60 -0.94 -8.33
C MET A 1 21.11 -0.85 -6.87
N LEU A 2 21.98 -0.89 -5.85
CA LEU A 2 21.58 -0.75 -4.43
C LEU A 2 20.94 0.60 -4.04
N GLU A 3 21.24 1.70 -4.75
CA GLU A 3 20.71 3.03 -4.41
C GLU A 3 19.20 3.16 -4.60
N MET A 4 18.66 2.55 -5.66
CA MET A 4 17.21 2.57 -5.94
C MET A 4 16.44 1.71 -4.94
N SER A 5 16.99 0.55 -4.56
CA SER A 5 16.46 -0.29 -3.48
C SER A 5 16.45 0.46 -2.13
N ARG A 6 17.55 1.16 -1.78
CA ARG A 6 17.60 2.02 -0.57
C ARG A 6 16.64 3.22 -0.65
N HIS A 7 16.32 3.69 -1.85
CA HIS A 7 15.35 4.77 -2.03
C HIS A 7 13.94 4.29 -1.72
N LEU A 8 13.55 3.13 -2.27
CA LEU A 8 12.24 2.52 -2.00
C LEU A 8 12.10 2.10 -0.53
N GLU A 9 13.18 1.59 0.09
CA GLU A 9 13.21 1.32 1.53
C GLU A 9 12.98 2.60 2.36
N ARG A 10 13.62 3.72 2.00
CA ARG A 10 13.40 5.01 2.68
C ARG A 10 12.00 5.55 2.49
N GLN A 11 11.41 5.38 1.31
CA GLN A 11 10.01 5.75 1.07
C GLN A 11 9.05 4.88 1.87
N ALA A 12 9.34 3.59 2.03
CA ALA A 12 8.58 2.70 2.89
C ALA A 12 8.63 3.15 4.36
N LEU A 13 9.79 3.57 4.88
CA LEU A 13 9.92 4.14 6.23
C LEU A 13 9.14 5.44 6.42
N ALA A 14 8.91 6.20 5.34
CA ALA A 14 8.14 7.45 5.37
C ALA A 14 6.63 7.23 5.27
N LEU A 15 6.19 6.05 4.84
CA LEU A 15 4.79 5.65 4.89
C LEU A 15 4.49 5.25 6.34
N GLU A 16 3.60 6.02 6.98
CA GLU A 16 3.13 5.76 8.34
C GLU A 16 2.74 4.29 8.56
N SER A 17 2.65 3.86 9.83
CA SER A 17 2.51 2.49 10.37
C SER A 17 1.55 1.48 9.70
N SER A 18 0.81 1.89 8.67
CA SER A 18 -0.02 1.07 7.80
C SER A 18 0.68 0.53 6.55
N ALA A 19 2.00 0.69 6.39
CA ALA A 19 2.72 0.19 5.22
C ALA A 19 2.87 -1.36 5.25
N VAL A 20 2.76 -1.97 4.07
CA VAL A 20 3.06 -3.38 3.79
C VAL A 20 4.23 -3.42 2.82
N VAL A 21 5.30 -4.13 3.19
CA VAL A 21 6.51 -4.27 2.38
C VAL A 21 6.73 -5.73 2.01
N LEU A 22 6.93 -6.01 0.74
CA LEU A 22 7.32 -7.32 0.23
C LEU A 22 8.56 -7.15 -0.65
N ALA A 23 9.57 -7.99 -0.45
CA ALA A 23 10.77 -7.98 -1.28
C ALA A 23 11.18 -9.38 -1.72
N ALA A 24 11.52 -9.50 -3.00
CA ALA A 24 12.12 -10.69 -3.58
C ALA A 24 13.65 -10.58 -3.53
N PHE A 25 14.26 -11.58 -2.90
CA PHE A 25 15.69 -11.81 -2.82
C PHE A 25 15.96 -13.13 -3.53
N GLN A 26 16.56 -13.07 -4.71
CA GLN A 26 16.94 -14.25 -5.51
C GLN A 26 17.23 -15.51 -4.68
N THR A 27 18.22 -15.44 -3.79
CA THR A 27 18.59 -16.54 -2.88
C THR A 27 18.78 -16.06 -1.44
N THR A 28 18.68 -16.98 -0.48
CA THR A 28 18.87 -16.66 0.95
C THR A 28 20.24 -16.06 1.27
N GLU A 29 21.30 -16.37 0.51
CA GLU A 29 22.65 -15.81 0.70
C GLU A 29 22.69 -14.30 0.44
N ARG A 30 21.75 -13.80 -0.37
CA ARG A 30 21.58 -12.37 -0.62
C ARG A 30 20.88 -11.63 0.54
N PHE A 31 20.26 -12.37 1.45
CA PHE A 31 19.67 -11.83 2.68
C PHE A 31 20.74 -11.64 3.77
N THR A 32 21.73 -10.80 3.44
CA THR A 32 22.93 -10.57 4.27
C THR A 32 22.61 -9.99 5.65
N PRO A 33 23.55 -10.03 6.63
CA PRO A 33 23.35 -9.39 7.94
C PRO A 33 23.00 -7.90 7.89
N ALA A 34 23.47 -7.16 6.87
CA ALA A 34 23.11 -5.76 6.68
C ALA A 34 21.68 -5.59 6.13
N THR A 35 21.18 -6.56 5.38
CA THR A 35 19.78 -6.62 4.92
C THR A 35 18.86 -7.01 6.07
N ILE A 36 19.24 -8.01 6.87
CA ILE A 36 18.52 -8.43 8.09
C ILE A 36 18.22 -7.21 8.97
N ARG A 37 19.25 -6.46 9.38
CA ARG A 37 19.06 -5.26 10.24
C ARG A 37 18.10 -4.23 9.64
N ARG A 38 18.16 -4.00 8.33
CA ARG A 38 17.26 -3.06 7.65
C ARG A 38 15.82 -3.55 7.63
N TYR A 39 15.61 -4.84 7.40
CA TYR A 39 14.28 -5.43 7.36
C TYR A 39 13.66 -5.58 8.75
N GLU A 40 14.47 -5.80 9.79
CA GLU A 40 14.02 -5.71 11.19
C GLU A 40 13.54 -4.29 11.53
N GLN A 41 14.29 -3.27 11.10
CA GLN A 41 13.88 -1.88 11.27
C GLN A 41 12.57 -1.58 10.53
N LEU A 42 12.44 -2.02 9.27
CA LEU A 42 11.18 -1.91 8.53
C LEU A 42 10.02 -2.61 9.24
N ALA A 43 10.25 -3.82 9.76
CA ALA A 43 9.24 -4.61 10.46
C ALA A 43 8.76 -3.93 11.74
N SER A 44 9.64 -3.22 12.44
CA SER A 44 9.26 -2.44 13.63
C SER A 44 8.39 -1.21 13.34
N GLN A 45 8.33 -0.75 12.10
CA GLN A 45 7.65 0.50 11.70
C GLN A 45 6.49 0.28 10.72
N SER A 46 6.39 -0.91 10.13
CA SER A 46 5.39 -1.27 9.12
C SER A 46 4.34 -2.22 9.73
N SER A 47 3.16 -2.29 9.11
CA SER A 47 2.14 -3.27 9.51
C SER A 47 2.53 -4.70 9.14
N PHE A 48 3.29 -4.87 8.06
CA PHE A 48 3.76 -6.17 7.60
C PHE A 48 5.01 -6.05 6.74
N VAL A 49 5.98 -6.94 6.97
CA VAL A 49 7.19 -7.05 6.14
C VAL A 49 7.42 -8.52 5.80
N ALA A 50 7.61 -8.79 4.51
CA ALA A 50 7.99 -10.10 4.03
C ALA A 50 9.18 -10.05 3.07
N ALA A 51 9.97 -11.12 3.13
CA ALA A 51 11.06 -11.40 2.22
C ALA A 51 10.79 -12.77 1.58
N ILE A 52 10.99 -12.89 0.27
CA ILE A 52 10.87 -14.17 -0.45
C ILE A 52 12.15 -14.45 -1.21
N GLY A 53 12.50 -15.73 -1.37
CA GLY A 53 13.74 -16.11 -2.05
C GLY A 53 13.98 -17.60 -2.05
N VAL A 54 14.84 -18.12 -2.93
CA VAL A 54 15.18 -19.54 -2.91
C VAL A 54 15.84 -19.90 -1.57
N GLY A 55 15.27 -20.91 -0.89
CA GLY A 55 15.76 -21.39 0.40
C GLY A 55 15.47 -20.46 1.58
N MET A 56 14.61 -19.46 1.41
CA MET A 56 14.31 -18.51 2.49
C MET A 56 13.46 -19.15 3.59
N SER A 57 13.98 -19.13 4.82
CA SER A 57 13.28 -19.59 6.05
C SER A 57 12.01 -18.77 6.29
N GLU A 58 10.96 -19.38 6.89
CA GLU A 58 9.69 -18.72 7.24
C GLU A 58 9.83 -17.50 8.17
N THR A 59 10.93 -17.44 8.92
CA THR A 59 11.29 -16.31 9.80
C THR A 59 12.75 -15.96 9.60
N PRO A 60 13.11 -15.21 8.54
CA PRO A 60 14.50 -14.95 8.18
C PRO A 60 15.12 -13.83 9.04
N ALA A 61 14.30 -13.03 9.72
CA ALA A 61 14.70 -11.99 10.66
C ALA A 61 13.56 -11.67 11.63
N SER A 62 13.85 -10.96 12.73
CA SER A 62 12.83 -10.60 13.71
C SER A 62 11.73 -9.72 13.10
N GLY A 63 10.47 -10.15 13.23
CA GLY A 63 9.31 -9.43 12.69
C GLY A 63 9.12 -9.55 11.17
N VAL A 64 10.00 -10.30 10.46
CA VAL A 64 9.93 -10.49 9.01
C VAL A 64 9.36 -11.87 8.71
N ARG A 65 8.41 -11.95 7.77
CA ARG A 65 7.92 -13.23 7.24
C ARG A 65 8.70 -13.64 6.01
N GLY A 66 9.10 -14.91 5.98
CA GLY A 66 9.82 -15.48 4.86
C GLY A 66 8.95 -16.40 4.01
N GLY A 67 9.29 -16.52 2.73
CA GLY A 67 8.72 -17.53 1.85
C GLY A 67 9.77 -18.04 0.87
N SER A 68 9.91 -19.37 0.76
CA SER A 68 10.80 -19.94 -0.24
C SER A 68 10.17 -19.88 -1.62
N LEU A 69 10.93 -19.38 -2.60
CA LEU A 69 10.56 -19.49 -4.01
C LEU A 69 10.97 -20.87 -4.56
N VAL A 70 10.28 -21.32 -5.61
CA VAL A 70 10.71 -22.44 -6.45
C VAL A 70 11.82 -21.94 -7.39
N GLU A 71 12.79 -22.78 -7.71
CA GLU A 71 13.99 -22.40 -8.47
C GLU A 71 13.67 -21.82 -9.87
N ASP A 72 12.62 -22.30 -10.52
CA ASP A 72 12.16 -21.82 -11.84
C ASP A 72 11.17 -20.63 -11.74
N ASP A 73 10.93 -20.08 -10.55
CA ASP A 73 10.07 -18.90 -10.42
C ASP A 73 10.74 -17.68 -11.05
N PRO A 74 10.06 -16.92 -11.94
CA PRO A 74 10.64 -15.74 -12.59
C PRO A 74 11.19 -14.69 -11.62
N LEU A 75 10.70 -14.65 -10.37
CA LEU A 75 11.20 -13.73 -9.33
C LEU A 75 12.57 -14.13 -8.79
N VAL A 76 13.07 -15.34 -9.07
CA VAL A 76 14.41 -15.80 -8.64
C VAL A 76 15.52 -15.01 -9.33
N ASP A 77 15.30 -14.55 -10.56
CA ASP A 77 16.28 -13.73 -11.28
C ASP A 77 16.13 -12.23 -11.02
N GLU A 78 15.04 -11.83 -10.34
CA GLU A 78 14.68 -10.43 -10.16
C GLU A 78 14.98 -9.92 -8.75
N TRP A 79 15.27 -8.61 -8.68
CA TRP A 79 15.26 -7.87 -7.43
C TRP A 79 14.08 -6.90 -7.44
N ALA A 80 13.00 -7.31 -6.77
CA ALA A 80 11.77 -6.54 -6.71
C ALA A 80 11.44 -6.16 -5.26
N ILE A 81 10.93 -4.94 -5.07
CA ILE A 81 10.33 -4.51 -3.81
C ILE A 81 8.97 -3.87 -4.12
N ALA A 82 7.94 -4.34 -3.43
CA ALA A 82 6.60 -3.82 -3.49
C ALA A 82 6.27 -3.17 -2.13
N VAL A 83 5.79 -1.93 -2.19
CA VAL A 83 5.39 -1.18 -1.00
C VAL A 83 3.96 -0.70 -1.19
N VAL A 84 3.08 -1.12 -0.30
CA VAL A 84 1.68 -0.69 -0.29
C VAL A 84 1.45 0.10 0.98
N GLY A 85 1.02 1.35 0.85
CA GLY A 85 0.71 2.20 1.98
C GLY A 85 -0.53 3.03 1.72
N ARG A 86 -1.11 3.56 2.79
CA ARG A 86 -2.14 4.59 2.65
C ARG A 86 -1.46 5.85 2.15
N THR A 87 -1.78 6.29 0.94
CA THR A 87 -1.42 7.64 0.51
C THR A 87 -2.24 8.61 1.36
N SER A 88 -1.58 9.44 2.16
CA SER A 88 -2.22 10.62 2.72
C SER A 88 -2.28 11.68 1.62
N PRO A 89 -3.37 12.46 1.47
CA PRO A 89 -3.36 13.59 0.55
C PRO A 89 -2.19 14.52 0.88
N PRO A 90 -1.50 15.07 -0.13
CA PRO A 90 -0.35 15.92 0.11
C PRO A 90 -0.71 17.10 1.02
N PRO A 91 0.22 17.57 1.88
CA PRO A 91 -0.02 18.69 2.79
C PRO A 91 -0.09 20.05 2.06
N TRP A 92 0.19 20.09 0.76
CA TRP A 92 0.11 21.30 -0.06
C TRP A 92 -1.18 21.28 -0.91
N PRO A 93 -1.82 22.45 -1.14
CA PRO A 93 -3.05 22.49 -1.93
C PRO A 93 -2.77 22.06 -3.37
N PRO A 94 -3.61 21.21 -4.00
CA PRO A 94 -3.40 20.81 -5.39
C PRO A 94 -3.28 22.04 -6.29
N PRO A 95 -2.55 21.97 -7.42
CA PRO A 95 -2.46 23.08 -8.35
C PRO A 95 -3.88 23.50 -8.71
N ILE A 96 -4.14 24.80 -8.58
CA ILE A 96 -5.44 25.43 -8.79
C ILE A 96 -6.01 24.82 -10.07
N SER A 97 -7.08 24.04 -9.96
CA SER A 97 -7.80 23.62 -11.16
C SER A 97 -8.27 24.91 -11.81
N VAL A 98 -7.63 25.29 -12.92
CA VAL A 98 -8.08 26.43 -13.72
C VAL A 98 -9.42 26.01 -14.26
N THR A 99 -10.48 26.33 -13.52
CA THR A 99 -11.84 26.22 -14.02
C THR A 99 -11.88 27.09 -15.27
N PRO A 100 -12.18 26.56 -16.47
CA PRO A 100 -12.35 27.40 -17.63
C PRO A 100 -13.42 28.43 -17.26
N ALA A 101 -13.07 29.71 -17.38
CA ALA A 101 -13.97 30.80 -17.08
C ALA A 101 -15.25 30.55 -17.87
N THR A 102 -16.35 30.31 -17.15
CA THR A 102 -17.67 30.35 -17.76
C THR A 102 -17.85 31.81 -18.18
N THR A 103 -17.63 32.08 -19.46
CA THR A 103 -18.00 33.36 -20.06
C THR A 103 -19.51 33.46 -19.89
N HIS A 104 -19.94 34.16 -18.84
CA HIS A 104 -21.29 34.68 -18.76
C HIS A 104 -21.42 35.75 -19.84
N SER A 105 -21.81 35.32 -21.04
CA SER A 105 -22.49 36.18 -21.99
C SER A 105 -23.76 36.69 -21.29
N GLY A 106 -23.78 38.00 -21.03
CA GLY A 106 -24.91 38.69 -20.42
C GLY A 106 -26.20 38.39 -21.19
N GLY A 107 -27.14 37.79 -20.48
CA GLY A 107 -28.53 37.62 -20.90
C GLY A 107 -29.39 37.84 -19.66
N SER A 108 -29.88 39.05 -19.52
CA SER A 108 -30.86 39.44 -18.51
C SER A 108 -32.04 38.47 -18.57
N SER A 109 -32.30 37.73 -17.50
CA SER A 109 -33.59 37.08 -17.29
C SER A 109 -33.93 37.13 -15.82
N THR A 110 -35.04 37.80 -15.57
CA THR A 110 -35.62 38.21 -14.30
C THR A 110 -36.06 37.03 -13.42
N CYS A 111 -36.08 37.30 -12.12
CA CYS A 111 -36.43 36.39 -11.03
C CYS A 111 -37.76 35.64 -11.20
N SER A 112 -37.80 34.42 -10.67
CA SER A 112 -38.93 33.92 -9.88
C SER A 112 -38.45 32.83 -8.90
N PRO A 113 -38.89 32.84 -7.62
CA PRO A 113 -38.55 31.80 -6.64
C PRO A 113 -39.66 30.73 -6.61
N THR A 114 -39.31 29.43 -6.64
CA THR A 114 -40.20 28.34 -6.20
C THR A 114 -39.41 27.06 -5.90
N THR A 115 -39.31 26.75 -4.61
CA THR A 115 -39.47 25.43 -3.95
C THR A 115 -38.72 24.18 -4.46
N ALA A 116 -37.75 23.72 -3.63
CA ALA A 116 -37.62 22.37 -3.04
C ALA A 116 -36.20 21.77 -3.07
N PRO A 117 -35.75 21.06 -2.00
CA PRO A 117 -34.45 20.43 -1.92
C PRO A 117 -34.51 18.94 -2.31
N SER A 118 -33.50 18.40 -2.99
CA SER A 118 -33.36 16.94 -3.10
C SER A 118 -31.92 16.46 -3.16
N SER A 119 -31.51 15.95 -2.00
CA SER A 119 -30.67 14.78 -1.76
C SER A 119 -29.22 14.77 -2.25
N CYS A 120 -28.35 15.12 -1.30
CA CYS A 120 -27.09 14.46 -1.05
C CYS A 120 -27.30 12.92 -0.99
N ARG A 121 -26.64 12.16 -1.87
CA ARG A 121 -26.56 10.69 -1.75
C ARG A 121 -25.09 10.27 -1.76
N SER A 122 -24.48 10.31 -0.58
CA SER A 122 -23.25 9.58 -0.30
C SER A 122 -23.54 8.08 -0.34
N ARG A 123 -22.99 7.37 -1.33
CA ARG A 123 -22.94 5.90 -1.31
C ARG A 123 -21.76 5.47 -0.45
N SER A 124 -22.00 5.32 0.85
CA SER A 124 -21.13 4.54 1.74
C SER A 124 -21.24 3.06 1.35
N ARG A 125 -20.21 2.49 0.73
CA ARG A 125 -20.07 1.02 0.64
C ARG A 125 -19.42 0.53 1.93
N SER A 126 -20.25 0.09 2.88
CA SER A 126 -19.81 -0.68 4.03
C SER A 126 -19.40 -2.08 3.57
N TRP A 127 -18.10 -2.41 3.67
CA TRP A 127 -17.64 -3.79 3.63
C TRP A 127 -18.06 -4.48 4.94
N ARG A 128 -19.01 -5.41 4.87
CA ARG A 128 -19.24 -6.37 5.97
C ARG A 128 -18.24 -7.50 5.81
N ALA A 129 -17.33 -7.60 6.76
CA ALA A 129 -16.62 -8.84 7.06
C ALA A 129 -17.66 -9.83 7.61
N SER A 130 -17.88 -10.93 6.90
CA SER A 130 -18.62 -12.08 7.43
C SER A 130 -17.60 -13.05 8.02
N SER A 131 -17.33 -12.88 9.31
CA SER A 131 -16.83 -13.95 10.15
C SER A 131 -18.01 -14.89 10.45
N ARG A 132 -17.92 -16.14 9.99
CA ARG A 132 -18.75 -17.22 10.51
C ARG A 132 -17.83 -18.27 11.12
N ALA A 133 -17.98 -18.39 12.43
CA ALA A 133 -17.38 -19.39 13.29
C ALA A 133 -17.78 -20.82 12.88
N GLU A 134 -16.84 -21.74 13.09
CA GLU A 134 -17.07 -23.17 13.28
C GLU A 134 -18.20 -23.46 14.28
N PRO A 135 -18.84 -24.62 14.15
CA PRO A 135 -18.82 -25.53 15.29
C PRO A 135 -18.43 -26.97 14.92
N SER A 136 -17.71 -27.57 15.86
CA SER A 136 -17.35 -28.98 15.99
C SER A 136 -18.53 -29.95 15.81
N ARG A 137 -18.28 -31.15 15.26
CA ARG A 137 -18.55 -32.46 15.89
C ARG A 137 -18.28 -33.65 14.96
N GLU A 138 -17.52 -34.61 15.53
CA GLU A 138 -17.71 -36.07 15.53
C GLU A 138 -18.03 -36.81 14.21
N HIS A 139 -17.10 -37.65 13.75
CA HIS A 139 -17.18 -39.12 13.88
C HIS A 139 -15.83 -39.78 13.64
#